data_AF-A0A1R1CC47-F1
#
_entry.id   AF-A0A1R1CC47-F1
#
_cell.length_a   1.000
_cell.length_b   1.000
_cell.length_c   1.000
_cell.angle_alpha   90.00
_cell.angle_beta   90.00
_cell.angle_gamma   90.00
#
_symmetry.space_group_name_H-M   'P 1'
#
loop_
_entity.id
_entity.type
_entity.pdbx_description
1 polymer ?
#
loop_
_entity_poly.entity_id
_entity_poly.type
_entity_poly.pdbx_seq_one_letter_code
_entity_poly.pdbx_strand_id
1 'polypeptide(L)'
;MLTLIIILGCNEKNQDSILDNDGIFVNLICSRQDNTNECTDQQFNDLESFQVFKTALDSAEKMPGMINYLAEYNLEVKFQDQATKAFHLSLGTNRDMKGLLVDLENTNEGYEIPVIHANKLRELIEG
;
A
#
# COMPACT_ATOMS: atom_id res chain seq x y z
N MET A 1 -47.76 22.15 -41.25
CA MET A 1 -46.27 22.18 -41.26
C MET A 1 -45.83 22.37 -39.82
N LEU A 2 -45.32 21.31 -39.19
CA LEU A 2 -44.81 21.35 -37.81
C LEU A 2 -43.36 21.86 -37.87
N THR A 3 -43.06 22.98 -37.22
CA THR A 3 -41.68 23.41 -36.94
C THR A 3 -41.35 23.04 -35.50
N LEU A 4 -40.38 22.14 -35.34
CA LEU A 4 -39.70 21.91 -34.06
C LEU A 4 -38.21 21.74 -34.36
N ILE A 5 -37.43 22.80 -34.13
CA ILE A 5 -35.96 22.76 -34.18
C ILE A 5 -35.50 22.54 -32.75
N ILE A 6 -34.96 21.36 -32.46
CA ILE A 6 -34.34 21.06 -31.18
C ILE A 6 -32.87 21.49 -31.30
N ILE A 7 -32.55 22.60 -30.66
CA ILE A 7 -31.19 22.98 -30.32
C ILE A 7 -30.96 22.42 -28.92
N LEU A 8 -29.92 21.60 -28.71
CA LEU A 8 -29.23 21.41 -27.44
C LEU A 8 -28.07 20.41 -27.63
N GLY A 9 -26.85 20.85 -27.31
CA GLY A 9 -25.68 19.99 -27.22
C GLY A 9 -24.38 20.77 -27.25
N CYS A 10 -24.02 21.35 -26.11
CA CYS A 10 -22.85 22.18 -25.89
C CYS A 10 -21.50 21.49 -26.10
N ASN A 11 -20.53 22.38 -26.27
CA ASN A 11 -19.09 22.30 -26.46
C ASN A 11 -18.31 21.42 -25.45
N GLU A 12 -17.18 20.93 -25.97
CA GLU A 12 -15.92 20.46 -25.34
C GLU A 12 -15.89 20.15 -23.83
N LYS A 13 -15.39 18.95 -23.53
CA LYS A 13 -14.17 18.76 -22.73
C LYS A 13 -13.48 17.48 -23.20
N ASN A 14 -12.35 17.62 -23.86
CA ASN A 14 -11.33 16.56 -23.87
C ASN A 14 -10.98 16.35 -22.40
N GLN A 15 -11.48 15.26 -21.82
CA GLN A 15 -10.97 14.75 -20.57
C GLN A 15 -9.55 14.27 -20.85
N ASP A 16 -8.58 15.13 -20.56
CA ASP A 16 -7.35 14.65 -19.95
C ASP A 16 -7.78 13.69 -18.84
N SER A 17 -7.47 12.42 -19.03
CA SER A 17 -7.64 11.39 -18.02
C SER A 17 -6.71 11.72 -16.87
N ILE A 18 -7.17 12.60 -15.97
CA ILE A 18 -6.69 12.66 -14.61
C ILE A 18 -6.96 11.26 -14.06
N LEU A 19 -5.89 10.50 -13.82
CA LEU A 19 -5.97 9.24 -13.12
C LEU A 19 -6.60 9.55 -11.75
N ASP A 20 -7.89 9.27 -11.60
CA ASP A 20 -8.58 9.33 -10.32
C ASP A 20 -7.94 8.25 -9.44
N ASN A 21 -6.98 8.65 -8.62
CA ASN A 21 -6.47 7.87 -7.48
C ASN A 21 -7.53 7.81 -6.35
N ASP A 22 -8.77 8.19 -6.64
CA ASP A 22 -9.89 8.30 -5.72
C ASP A 22 -10.33 6.89 -5.28
N GLY A 23 -9.59 6.31 -4.33
CA GLY A 23 -9.91 4.99 -3.78
C GLY A 23 -8.74 4.23 -3.18
N ILE A 24 -7.49 4.52 -3.57
CA ILE A 24 -6.30 3.82 -3.05
C ILE A 24 -5.59 4.65 -1.99
N PHE A 25 -5.09 3.96 -0.97
CA PHE A 25 -4.36 4.60 0.12
C PHE A 25 -3.48 3.59 0.84
N VAL A 26 -2.31 4.03 1.26
CA VAL A 26 -1.41 3.27 2.14
C VAL A 26 -1.05 4.15 3.33
N ASN A 27 -1.20 3.60 4.54
CA ASN A 27 -0.80 4.24 5.79
C ASN A 27 0.17 3.34 6.54
N LEU A 28 1.32 3.88 6.88
CA LEU A 28 2.31 3.26 7.75
C LEU A 28 2.35 4.04 9.05
N ILE A 29 2.00 3.39 10.15
CA ILE A 29 2.18 3.94 11.50
C ILE A 29 3.32 3.19 12.16
N CYS A 30 4.39 3.90 12.49
CA CYS A 30 5.56 3.34 13.16
C CYS A 30 5.14 2.75 14.51
N SER A 31 5.47 1.49 14.74
CA SER A 31 5.00 0.73 15.91
C SER A 31 5.85 0.95 17.17
N ARG A 32 7.04 1.56 17.05
CA ARG A 32 7.94 1.84 18.18
C ARG A 32 7.80 3.29 18.67
N GLN A 33 7.69 3.46 19.98
CA GLN A 33 7.59 4.76 20.67
C GLN A 33 8.92 5.26 21.25
N ASP A 34 10.01 4.51 21.08
CA ASP A 34 11.28 4.83 21.70
C ASP A 34 12.06 5.81 20.82
N ASN A 35 12.70 6.82 21.42
CA ASN A 35 13.33 7.99 20.78
C ASN A 35 14.54 7.69 19.88
N THR A 36 14.71 6.46 19.43
CA THR A 36 15.70 6.05 18.42
C THR A 36 15.02 6.16 17.06
N ASN A 37 15.51 7.04 16.19
CA ASN A 37 14.97 7.32 14.85
C ASN A 37 15.03 6.10 13.91
N GLU A 38 14.21 5.08 14.13
CA GLU A 38 14.21 3.85 13.31
C GLU A 38 13.09 3.81 12.27
N CYS A 39 11.90 4.36 12.58
CA CYS A 39 10.82 4.54 11.61
C CYS A 39 10.03 5.83 11.84
N THR A 40 9.30 6.28 10.83
CA THR A 40 8.40 7.44 10.89
C THR A 40 7.05 7.10 10.25
N ASP A 41 5.99 7.75 10.72
CA ASP A 41 4.67 7.61 10.11
C ASP A 41 4.68 8.17 8.68
N GLN A 42 4.06 7.45 7.74
CA GLN A 42 4.03 7.81 6.32
C GLN A 42 2.71 7.46 5.67
N GLN A 43 2.33 8.24 4.66
CA GLN A 43 1.11 8.05 3.90
C GLN A 43 1.38 8.20 2.41
N PHE A 44 0.79 7.31 1.62
CA PHE A 44 0.88 7.32 0.17
C PHE A 44 -0.52 7.26 -0.43
N ASN A 45 -0.80 8.14 -1.37
CA ASN A 45 -2.09 8.26 -2.07
C ASN A 45 -1.93 8.33 -3.59
N ASP A 46 -0.74 8.02 -4.10
CA ASP A 46 -0.45 7.91 -5.52
C ASP A 46 -0.40 6.44 -5.96
N LEU A 47 -0.69 6.23 -7.24
CA LEU A 47 -0.75 4.89 -7.84
C LEU A 47 0.60 4.18 -7.86
N GLU A 48 1.70 4.90 -8.04
CA GLU A 48 3.04 4.32 -8.14
C GLU A 48 3.45 3.68 -6.81
N SER A 49 3.37 4.45 -5.72
CA SER A 49 3.63 3.97 -4.36
C SER A 49 2.72 2.81 -4.01
N PHE A 50 1.40 2.94 -4.25
CA PHE A 50 0.44 1.87 -4.01
C PHE A 50 0.80 0.57 -4.76
N GLN A 51 1.23 0.66 -6.02
CA GLN A 51 1.64 -0.50 -6.80
C GLN A 51 2.87 -1.20 -6.21
N VAL A 52 3.80 -0.47 -5.61
CA VAL A 52 4.94 -1.06 -4.89
C VAL A 52 4.45 -1.89 -3.70
N PHE A 53 3.58 -1.34 -2.86
CA PHE A 53 2.98 -2.06 -1.73
C PHE A 53 2.18 -3.28 -2.20
N LYS A 54 1.30 -3.09 -3.19
CA LYS A 54 0.49 -4.19 -3.73
C LYS A 54 1.37 -5.32 -4.25
N THR A 55 2.42 -5.00 -5.02
CA THR A 55 3.33 -6.02 -5.55
C THR A 55 4.04 -6.78 -4.43
N ALA A 56 4.50 -6.07 -3.39
CA ALA A 56 5.13 -6.71 -2.24
C ALA A 56 4.18 -7.66 -1.50
N LEU A 57 2.94 -7.23 -1.24
CA LEU A 57 1.87 -8.03 -0.63
C LEU A 57 1.55 -9.27 -1.47
N ASP A 58 1.34 -9.10 -2.77
CA ASP A 58 1.02 -10.21 -3.70
C ASP A 58 2.17 -11.21 -3.84
N SER A 59 3.43 -10.75 -3.66
CA SER A 59 4.63 -11.59 -3.75
C SER A 59 4.96 -12.34 -2.45
N ALA A 60 4.28 -12.02 -1.36
CA ALA A 60 4.62 -12.55 -0.04
C ALA A 60 4.27 -14.04 0.06
N GLU A 61 5.22 -14.84 0.55
CA GLU A 61 5.08 -16.29 0.64
C GLU A 61 4.80 -16.72 2.08
N LYS A 62 3.78 -17.57 2.29
CA LYS A 62 3.38 -18.02 3.62
C LYS A 62 4.53 -18.75 4.33
N MET A 63 4.82 -18.36 5.56
CA MET A 63 5.81 -19.00 6.40
C MET A 63 5.25 -20.26 7.08
N PRO A 64 6.06 -21.31 7.29
CA PRO A 64 5.67 -22.43 8.13
C PRO A 64 5.82 -22.08 9.62
N GLY A 65 4.86 -22.52 10.44
CA GLY A 65 4.95 -22.48 11.90
C GLY A 65 4.49 -21.17 12.55
N MET A 66 4.65 -21.09 13.87
CA MET A 66 4.34 -19.88 14.65
C MET A 66 5.51 -18.90 14.60
N ILE A 67 5.19 -17.61 14.64
CA ILE A 67 6.16 -16.53 14.45
C ILE A 67 6.19 -15.69 15.72
N ASN A 68 7.38 -15.49 16.27
CA ASN A 68 7.63 -14.53 17.34
C ASN A 68 8.35 -13.33 16.72
N TYR A 69 7.70 -12.17 16.69
CA TYR A 69 8.18 -11.00 15.96
C TYR A 69 7.84 -9.70 16.70
N LEU A 70 8.49 -8.62 16.28
CA LEU A 70 8.18 -7.25 16.65
C LEU A 70 7.82 -6.49 15.39
N ALA A 71 6.64 -5.86 15.36
CA ALA A 71 6.22 -5.03 14.24
C ALA A 71 7.08 -3.76 14.17
N GLU A 72 7.46 -3.37 12.96
CA GLU A 72 8.09 -2.07 12.68
C GLU A 72 7.01 -1.05 12.35
N TYR A 73 6.01 -1.47 11.56
CA TYR A 73 4.86 -0.67 11.20
C TYR A 73 3.54 -1.42 11.38
N ASN A 74 2.50 -0.67 11.75
CA ASN A 74 1.13 -1.01 11.44
C ASN A 74 0.83 -0.46 10.04
N LEU A 75 0.63 -1.37 9.08
CA LEU A 75 0.34 -1.06 7.69
C LEU A 75 -1.16 -1.20 7.44
N GLU A 76 -1.79 -0.15 6.92
CA GLU A 76 -3.15 -0.20 6.36
C GLU A 76 -3.09 0.06 4.86
N VAL A 77 -3.75 -0.78 4.07
CA VAL A 77 -3.87 -0.63 2.61
C VAL A 77 -5.34 -0.65 2.22
N LYS A 78 -5.80 0.45 1.63
CA LYS A 78 -7.13 0.58 1.04
C LYS A 78 -7.03 0.38 -0.48
N PHE A 79 -7.86 -0.51 -1.00
CA PHE A 79 -7.97 -0.83 -2.42
C PHE A 79 -9.13 -0.04 -3.07
N GLN A 80 -9.14 0.02 -4.41
CA GLN A 80 -10.15 0.76 -5.17
C GLN A 80 -11.59 0.30 -4.90
N ASP A 81 -11.79 -0.99 -4.59
CA ASP A 81 -13.08 -1.57 -4.20
C ASP A 81 -13.50 -1.23 -2.76
N GLN A 82 -12.76 -0.33 -2.10
CA GLN A 82 -12.91 0.07 -0.71
C GLN A 82 -12.59 -1.04 0.31
N ALA A 83 -12.08 -2.20 -0.12
CA ALA A 83 -11.54 -3.17 0.81
C ALA A 83 -10.31 -2.56 1.50
N THR A 84 -10.24 -2.73 2.83
CA THR A 84 -9.08 -2.32 3.62
C THR A 84 -8.47 -3.58 4.23
N LYS A 85 -7.15 -3.72 4.10
CA LYS A 85 -6.38 -4.76 4.77
C LYS A 85 -5.37 -4.14 5.71
N ALA A 86 -5.19 -4.76 6.87
CA ALA A 86 -4.26 -4.31 7.89
C ALA A 86 -3.24 -5.39 8.20
N PHE A 87 -1.98 -4.99 8.29
CA PHE A 87 -0.85 -5.89 8.51
C PHE A 87 0.10 -5.30 9.56
N HIS A 88 0.83 -6.16 10.26
CA HIS A 88 2.15 -5.75 10.74
C HIS A 88 3.16 -5.93 9.62
N LEU A 89 4.01 -4.92 9.41
CA LEU A 89 5.11 -4.95 8.47
C LEU A 89 6.43 -4.81 9.24
N SER A 90 7.45 -5.56 8.83
CA SER A 90 8.83 -5.40 9.31
C SER A 90 9.80 -5.58 8.16
N LEU A 91 10.63 -4.58 7.93
CA LEU A 91 11.62 -4.55 6.86
C LEU A 91 13.02 -4.56 7.43
N GLY A 92 13.27 -3.80 8.50
CA GLY A 92 14.60 -3.48 8.97
C GLY A 92 15.48 -2.84 7.87
N THR A 93 16.72 -2.51 8.23
CA THR A 93 17.63 -1.76 7.33
C THR A 93 18.56 -2.66 6.50
N ASN A 94 18.65 -3.96 6.82
CA ASN A 94 19.53 -4.87 6.08
C ASN A 94 18.90 -5.25 4.72
N ARG A 95 19.53 -4.81 3.64
CA ARG A 95 19.07 -5.01 2.25
C ARG A 95 19.17 -6.44 1.73
N ASP A 96 19.88 -7.33 2.43
CA ASP A 96 19.94 -8.75 2.09
C ASP A 96 18.82 -9.57 2.75
N MET A 97 18.03 -8.94 3.63
CA MET A 97 16.95 -9.60 4.36
C MET A 97 15.60 -9.48 3.65
N LYS A 98 14.83 -10.56 3.70
CA LYS A 98 13.40 -10.56 3.37
C LYS A 98 12.63 -9.65 4.33
N GLY A 99 11.47 -9.17 3.89
CA GLY A 99 10.51 -8.51 4.77
C GLY A 99 9.60 -9.52 5.45
N LEU A 100 9.02 -9.16 6.59
CA LEU A 100 7.97 -9.91 7.27
C LEU A 100 6.66 -9.14 7.14
N LEU A 101 5.61 -9.85 6.76
CA LEU A 101 4.24 -9.38 6.75
C LEU A 101 3.40 -10.31 7.62
N VAL A 102 2.59 -9.77 8.52
CA VAL A 102 1.65 -10.56 9.33
C VAL A 102 0.26 -9.98 9.19
N ASP A 103 -0.70 -10.80 8.78
CA ASP A 103 -2.09 -10.40 8.61
C ASP A 103 -2.74 -10.17 9.97
N LEU A 104 -3.35 -9.00 10.19
CA LEU A 104 -4.01 -8.70 11.47
C LEU A 104 -5.36 -9.41 11.62
N GLU A 105 -5.98 -9.89 10.53
CA GLU A 105 -7.15 -10.76 10.62
C GLU A 105 -6.79 -12.16 11.14
N ASN A 106 -5.54 -12.60 10.92
CA ASN A 106 -5.02 -13.86 11.43
C ASN A 106 -3.52 -13.76 11.79
N THR A 107 -3.25 -13.27 13.00
CA THR A 107 -1.89 -12.98 13.47
C THR A 107 -1.00 -14.21 13.70
N ASN A 108 -1.55 -15.41 13.55
CA ASN A 108 -0.78 -16.67 13.58
C ASN A 108 -0.13 -16.99 12.22
N GLU A 109 -0.47 -16.25 11.17
CA GLU A 109 0.02 -16.44 9.82
C GLU A 109 0.87 -15.25 9.38
N GLY A 110 2.17 -15.49 9.22
CA GLY A 110 3.05 -14.53 8.58
C GLY A 110 3.55 -15.01 7.24
N TYR A 111 4.06 -14.05 6.50
CA TYR A 111 4.48 -14.16 5.12
C TYR A 111 5.83 -13.48 4.97
N GLU A 112 6.71 -14.08 4.17
CA GLU A 112 7.98 -13.49 3.79
C GLU A 112 7.84 -12.72 2.49
N ILE A 113 8.13 -11.42 2.52
CA ILE A 113 8.27 -10.60 1.32
C ILE A 113 9.67 -10.84 0.75
N PRO A 114 9.81 -11.32 -0.50
CA PRO A 114 11.12 -11.55 -1.11
C PRO A 114 12.00 -10.30 -1.10
N VAL A 115 13.32 -10.49 -0.99
CA VAL A 115 14.34 -9.42 -0.86
C VAL A 115 14.16 -8.30 -1.88
N ILE A 116 13.88 -8.66 -3.15
CA ILE A 116 13.70 -7.69 -4.23
C ILE A 116 12.53 -6.74 -3.94
N HIS A 117 11.42 -7.25 -3.42
CA HIS A 117 10.24 -6.45 -3.11
C HIS A 117 10.35 -5.72 -1.77
N ALA A 118 11.00 -6.35 -0.78
CA ALA A 118 11.32 -5.69 0.49
C ALA A 118 12.23 -4.48 0.29
N ASN A 119 13.23 -4.56 -0.60
CA ASN A 119 14.10 -3.43 -0.92
C ASN A 119 13.36 -2.27 -1.62
N LYS A 120 12.40 -2.57 -2.50
CA LYS A 120 11.56 -1.52 -3.11
C LYS A 120 10.73 -0.79 -2.06
N LEU A 121 10.24 -1.50 -1.03
CA LEU A 121 9.55 -0.85 0.09
C LEU A 121 10.50 0.02 0.91
N ARG A 122 11.70 -0.47 1.24
CA ARG A 122 12.72 0.34 1.95
C ARG A 122 13.05 1.62 1.19
N GLU A 123 13.31 1.51 -0.11
CA GLU A 123 13.58 2.66 -0.99
C GLU A 123 12.43 3.67 -0.99
N LEU A 124 11.20 3.19 -1.12
CA LEU A 124 10.01 4.05 -1.12
C LEU A 124 9.80 4.78 0.21
N ILE A 125 10.07 4.11 1.33
CA ILE A 125 9.84 4.63 2.69
C ILE A 125 10.99 5.55 3.13
N GLU A 126 12.23 5.27 2.75
CA GLU A 126 13.39 6.09 3.14
C GLU A 126 13.48 7.41 2.33
N GLY A 127 12.96 7.42 1.09
CA GLY A 127 12.94 8.60 0.22
C GLY A 127 14.21 8.80 -0.60
#